data_AF-A0A536PK50-F1
#
_entry.id   AF-A0A536PK50-F1
#
_cell.length_a   1.000
_cell.length_b   1.000
_cell.length_c   1.000
_cell.angle_alpha   90.00
_cell.angle_beta   90.00
_cell.angle_gamma   90.00
#
_symmetry.space_group_name_H-M   'P 1'
#
loop_
_entity.id
_entity.type
_entity.pdbx_description
1 polymer ?
#
loop_
_entity_poly.entity_id
_entity_poly.type
_entity_poly.pdbx_seq_one_letter_code
_entity_poly.pdbx_strand_id
1 'polypeptide(L)'
;MSIEGAILVWLAIGAGIAGGVFLVARSAVQIGSVAYRVIEKQLTAKEATQQTAILTLGMAAALLVTALIAGYAIWFIFGMLLDNGLAGGG
;
A
#
# COMPACT_ATOMS: atom_id res chain seq x y z
N MET A 1 10.46 -7.79 -24.06
CA MET A 1 9.75 -8.40 -22.91
C MET A 1 8.63 -9.27 -23.48
N SER A 2 8.48 -10.53 -23.06
CA SER A 2 7.36 -11.36 -23.54
C SER A 2 6.03 -10.86 -22.96
N ILE A 3 4.94 -11.07 -23.69
CA ILE A 3 3.58 -10.67 -23.27
C ILE A 3 3.23 -11.24 -21.89
N GLU A 4 3.64 -12.48 -21.62
CA GLU A 4 3.45 -13.16 -20.33
C GLU A 4 4.16 -12.41 -19.20
N GLY A 5 5.39 -11.94 -19.43
CA GLY A 5 6.11 -11.12 -18.45
C GLY A 5 5.39 -9.81 -18.13
N ALA A 6 4.78 -9.17 -19.13
CA ALA A 6 4.04 -7.92 -18.94
C ALA A 6 2.77 -8.13 -18.11
N ILE A 7 2.06 -9.22 -18.34
CA ILE A 7 0.88 -9.61 -17.57
C ILE A 7 1.26 -9.86 -16.10
N LEU A 8 2.35 -10.59 -15.85
CA LEU A 8 2.81 -10.86 -14.49
C LEU A 8 3.21 -9.59 -13.74
N VAL A 9 3.89 -8.65 -14.40
CA VAL A 9 4.25 -7.36 -13.79
C VAL A 9 3.00 -6.54 -13.45
N TRP A 10 2.01 -6.49 -14.34
CA TRP A 10 0.76 -5.77 -14.06
C TRP A 10 -0.01 -6.43 -12.92
N LEU A 11 -0.11 -7.76 -12.89
CA LEU A 11 -0.76 -8.47 -11.78
C LEU A 11 -0.05 -8.18 -10.45
N ALA A 12 1.28 -8.16 -10.42
CA ALA A 12 2.05 -7.83 -9.23
C ALA A 12 1.79 -6.40 -8.72
N ILE A 13 1.74 -5.42 -9.63
CA ILE A 13 1.43 -4.02 -9.28
C ILE A 13 0.01 -3.93 -8.71
N GLY A 14 -0.97 -4.52 -9.40
CA GLY A 14 -2.38 -4.50 -8.96
C GLY A 14 -2.57 -5.17 -7.59
N ALA A 15 -1.96 -6.34 -7.39
CA ALA A 15 -1.99 -7.04 -6.11
C ALA A 15 -1.32 -6.23 -5.00
N GLY A 16 -0.21 -5.56 -5.29
CA GLY A 16 0.50 -4.71 -4.34
C GLY A 16 -0.32 -3.50 -3.88
N ILE A 17 -1.02 -2.84 -4.81
CA ILE A 17 -1.90 -1.71 -4.48
C ILE A 17 -3.10 -2.19 -3.66
N ALA A 18 -3.80 -3.24 -4.11
CA ALA A 18 -4.96 -3.77 -3.41
C ALA A 18 -4.60 -4.28 -2.01
N GLY A 19 -3.48 -5.00 -1.88
CA GLY A 19 -2.99 -5.50 -0.60
C GLY A 19 -2.62 -4.39 0.38
N GLY A 20 -2.00 -3.32 -0.10
CA GLY A 20 -1.66 -2.17 0.74
C GLY A 20 -2.89 -1.42 1.26
N VAL A 21 -3.87 -1.16 0.40
CA VAL A 21 -5.16 -0.55 0.81
C VAL A 21 -5.87 -1.44 1.83
N PHE A 22 -5.90 -2.74 1.61
CA PHE A 22 -6.49 -3.70 2.55
C PHE A 22 -5.82 -3.67 3.93
N LEU A 23 -4.48 -3.63 3.97
CA LEU A 23 -3.73 -3.53 5.23
C LEU A 23 -4.03 -2.24 5.98
N VAL A 24 -4.11 -1.10 5.28
CA VAL A 24 -4.47 0.20 5.88
C VAL A 24 -5.87 0.14 6.49
N ALA A 25 -6.86 -0.36 5.75
CA ALA A 25 -8.23 -0.51 6.24
C ALA A 25 -8.30 -1.44 7.46
N ARG A 26 -7.59 -2.58 7.40
CA ARG A 26 -7.54 -3.55 8.49
C ARG A 26 -6.93 -2.96 9.76
N SER A 27 -5.84 -2.21 9.64
CA SER A 27 -5.19 -1.56 10.77
C SER A 27 -6.06 -0.44 11.37
N ALA A 28 -6.76 0.34 10.55
CA ALA A 28 -7.70 1.36 11.04
C ALA A 28 -8.83 0.74 11.89
N VAL A 29 -9.41 -0.37 11.43
CA VAL A 29 -10.42 -1.11 12.20
C VAL A 29 -9.85 -1.65 13.53
N GLN A 30 -8.61 -2.15 13.52
CA GLN A 30 -7.96 -2.61 14.74
C GLN A 30 -7.73 -1.47 15.74
N ILE A 31 -7.27 -0.31 15.28
CA ILE A 31 -7.09 0.87 16.15
C ILE A 31 -8.44 1.27 16.78
N GLY A 32 -9.53 1.27 16.00
CA GLY A 32 -10.87 1.52 16.54
C GLY A 32 -11.28 0.51 17.62
N SER A 33 -10.95 -0.78 17.44
CA SER A 33 -11.21 -1.81 18.44
C SER A 33 -10.38 -1.65 19.72
N VAL A 34 -9.12 -1.20 19.60
CA VAL A 34 -8.27 -0.87 20.76
C VAL A 34 -8.85 0.31 21.52
N ALA A 35 -9.26 1.37 20.82
CA ALA A 35 -9.89 2.54 21.43
C ALA A 35 -11.16 2.16 22.22
N TYR A 36 -11.99 1.27 21.67
CA TYR A 36 -13.17 0.76 22.36
C TYR A 36 -12.82 0.01 23.65
N ARG A 37 -11.84 -0.90 23.60
CA ARG A 37 -11.39 -1.66 24.78
C ARG A 37 -10.76 -0.79 25.87
N VAL A 38 -10.13 0.32 25.50
CA VAL A 38 -9.62 1.33 26.46
C VAL A 38 -10.78 2.05 27.15
N ILE A 39 -11.81 2.45 26.39
CA ILE A 39 -13.01 3.09 26.95
C ILE A 39 -13.73 2.15 27.93
N GLU A 40 -13.82 0.86 27.61
CA GLU A 40 -14.35 -0.18 28.50
C GLU A 40 -13.43 -0.53 29.69
N LYS A 41 -12.28 0.13 29.83
CA LYS A 41 -11.27 -0.13 30.88
C LYS A 41 -10.74 -1.57 30.89
N GLN A 42 -10.87 -2.30 29.78
CA GLN A 42 -10.31 -3.65 29.63
C GLN A 42 -8.82 -3.66 29.27
N LEU A 43 -8.29 -2.51 28.84
CA LEU A 43 -6.89 -2.33 28.46
C LEU A 43 -6.27 -1.20 29.27
N THR A 44 -5.04 -1.40 29.75
CA THR A 44 -4.28 -0.32 30.37
C THR A 44 -3.79 0.68 29.32
N ALA A 45 -3.64 1.95 29.71
CA ALA A 45 -3.21 3.01 28.81
C ALA A 45 -1.88 2.70 28.10
N LYS A 46 -0.95 2.05 28.81
CA LYS A 46 0.37 1.65 28.27
C LYS A 46 0.25 0.61 27.15
N GLU A 47 -0.56 -0.43 27.37
CA GLU A 47 -0.78 -1.49 26.38
C GLU A 47 -1.50 -0.96 25.15
N ALA A 48 -2.47 -0.07 25.35
CA ALA A 48 -3.18 0.58 24.25
C ALA A 48 -2.25 1.44 23.39
N THR A 49 -1.38 2.25 23.99
CA THR A 49 -0.39 3.04 23.24
C THR A 49 0.54 2.13 22.44
N GLN A 50 0.99 1.01 23.01
CA GLN A 50 1.88 0.08 22.31
C GLN A 50 1.19 -0.59 21.11
N GLN A 51 -0.06 -1.06 21.29
CA GLN A 51 -0.83 -1.67 20.20
C GLN A 51 -1.14 -0.66 19.09
N THR A 52 -1.61 0.53 19.45
CA THR A 52 -1.88 1.58 18.46
C THR A 52 -0.61 2.00 17.74
N ALA A 53 0.53 2.15 18.42
CA ALA A 53 1.80 2.51 17.78
C ALA A 53 2.24 1.49 16.73
N ILE A 54 2.14 0.18 17.04
CA ILE A 54 2.46 -0.89 16.08
C ILE A 54 1.52 -0.85 14.88
N LEU A 55 0.22 -0.64 15.11
CA LEU A 55 -0.77 -0.56 14.03
C LEU A 55 -0.55 0.65 13.14
N THR A 56 -0.25 1.82 13.71
CA THR A 56 0.07 3.04 12.96
C THR A 56 1.36 2.89 12.16
N LEU A 57 2.39 2.25 12.72
CA LEU A 57 3.61 1.92 11.97
C LEU A 57 3.31 0.97 10.81
N GLY A 58 2.48 -0.06 11.03
CA GLY A 58 2.03 -0.97 9.98
C GLY A 58 1.28 -0.24 8.86
N MET A 59 0.41 0.71 9.20
CA MET A 59 -0.27 1.56 8.20
C MET A 59 0.72 2.42 7.41
N ALA A 60 1.66 3.08 8.08
CA ALA A 60 2.65 3.92 7.43
C ALA A 60 3.53 3.11 6.47
N ALA A 61 3.98 1.91 6.89
CA ALA A 61 4.74 1.01 6.04
C ALA A 61 3.93 0.53 4.83
N ALA A 62 2.66 0.16 5.01
CA ALA A 62 1.79 -0.24 3.91
C ALA A 62 1.61 0.89 2.90
N LEU A 63 1.35 2.12 3.37
CA LEU A 63 1.22 3.29 2.50
C LEU A 63 2.52 3.57 1.72
N LEU A 64 3.68 3.47 2.38
CA LEU A 64 4.97 3.69 1.74
C LEU A 64 5.22 2.66 0.64
N VAL A 65 4.97 1.38 0.90
CA VAL A 65 5.11 0.31 -0.10
C VAL A 65 4.16 0.53 -1.28
N THR A 66 2.89 0.85 -1.03
CA THR A 66 1.93 1.15 -2.10
C THR A 66 2.35 2.36 -2.93
N ALA A 67 2.87 3.42 -2.29
CA ALA A 67 3.35 4.60 -2.98
C ALA A 67 4.55 4.29 -3.88
N LEU A 68 5.48 3.44 -3.44
CA LEU A 68 6.61 3.00 -4.26
C LEU A 68 6.15 2.19 -5.48
N ILE A 69 5.21 1.26 -5.28
CA ILE A 69 4.65 0.43 -6.36
C ILE A 69 3.92 1.31 -7.38
N ALA A 70 3.08 2.24 -6.91
CA ALA A 70 2.38 3.18 -7.77
C ALA A 70 3.34 4.10 -8.52
N GLY A 71 4.35 4.63 -7.83
CA GLY A 71 5.39 5.47 -8.43
C GLY A 71 6.16 4.75 -9.54
N TYR A 72 6.53 3.48 -9.30
CA TYR A 72 7.16 2.65 -10.33
C TYR A 72 6.24 2.43 -11.53
N ALA A 73 4.96 2.12 -11.31
CA ALA A 73 3.99 1.91 -12.38
C ALA A 73 3.81 3.18 -13.25
N ILE A 74 3.71 4.33 -12.60
CA ILE A 74 3.61 5.63 -13.29
C ILE A 74 4.87 5.88 -14.12
N TRP A 75 6.06 5.76 -13.52
CA TRP A 75 7.33 5.95 -14.22
C TRP A 75 7.46 5.03 -15.44
N PHE A 76 7.09 3.75 -15.28
CA PHE A 76 7.12 2.76 -16.35
C PHE A 76 6.18 3.12 -17.51
N ILE A 77 4.94 3.55 -17.22
CA ILE A 77 3.99 3.99 -18.27
C ILE A 77 4.52 5.21 -19.01
N PHE A 78 5.04 6.20 -18.30
CA PHE A 78 5.59 7.40 -18.92
C PHE A 78 6.86 7.09 -19.74
N GLY A 79 7.72 6.20 -19.26
CA GLY A 79 8.88 5.73 -20.04
C GLY A 79 8.44 5.05 -21.34
N MET A 80 7.45 4.16 -21.28
CA MET A 80 6.90 3.51 -22.47
C MET A 80 6.25 4.50 -23.44
N LEU A 81 5.53 5.50 -22.94
CA LEU A 81 4.93 6.54 -23.77
C LEU A 81 5.99 7.42 -24.44
N LEU A 82 7.09 7.73 -23.74
CA LEU A 82 8.18 8.52 -24.29
C LEU A 82 8.90 7.78 -25.42
N ASP A 83 9.22 6.50 -25.21
CA ASP A 83 9.87 5.66 -26.23
C ASP A 83 8.98 5.47 -27.48
N ASN A 84 7.68 5.22 -27.28
CA ASN A 84 6.73 5.10 -28.40
C ASN A 84 6.43 6.45 -29.08
N GLY A 85 6.43 7.55 -28.33
CA GLY A 85 6.29 8.91 -28.86
C GLY A 85 7.50 9.37 -29.68
N LEU A 86 8.72 8.96 -29.30
CA LEU A 86 9.92 9.13 -30.11
C LEU A 86 9.89 8.29 -31.39
N ALA A 87 9.32 7.09 -31.35
CA ALA A 87 9.24 6.20 -32.50
C ALA A 87 8.14 6.57 -33.53
N GLY A 88 7.12 7.33 -33.11
CA GLY A 88 6.02 7.81 -33.98
C GLY A 88 6.21 9.21 -34.57
N GLY A 89 7.32 9.89 -34.26
CA GLY A 89 7.65 11.23 -34.76
C GLY A 89 8.68 11.18 -35.89
N GLY A 90 8.33 10.56 -37.02
CA GLY A 90 9.10 10.56 -38.27
C GLY A 90 8.24 11.00 -39.44
#